data_AF-A0A3C1BTM6-F1
#
_entry.id   AF-A0A3C1BTM6-F1
#
_cell.length_a   1.000
_cell.length_b   1.000
_cell.length_c   1.000
_cell.angle_alpha   90.00
_cell.angle_beta   90.00
_cell.angle_gamma   90.00
#
_symmetry.space_group_name_H-M   'P 1'
#
loop_
_entity.id
_entity.type
_entity.pdbx_description
1 polymer ?
#
loop_
_entity_poly.entity_id
_entity_poly.type
_entity_poly.pdbx_seq_one_letter_code
_entity_poly.pdbx_strand_id
1 'polypeptide(L)' 'MREWLEKRGIDYKSYPVDGEWVVPRTYDEAVSNCRDMLFMYDIKPDDEILAANIKPCLDTESGKYIERTQYSIEMIIWHA' A
#
# COMPACT_ATOMS: atom_id res chain seq x y z
N MET A 1 15.48 2.89 14.69
CA MET A 1 15.51 1.79 15.69
C MET A 1 16.90 1.17 15.83
N ARG A 2 17.57 0.74 14.75
CA ARG A 2 18.95 0.18 14.80
C ARG A 2 19.93 1.00 15.63
N GLU A 3 20.08 2.28 15.27
CA GLU A 3 20.98 3.21 15.99
C GLU A 3 20.68 3.28 17.50
N TRP A 4 19.42 3.11 17.90
CA TRP A 4 19.02 3.15 19.30
C TRP A 4 19.45 1.89 20.06
N LEU A 5 19.39 0.71 19.41
CA LEU A 5 19.86 -0.58 19.94
C LEU A 5 21.37 -0.62 20.03
N GLU A 6 22.06 -0.18 18.98
CA GLU A 6 23.52 -0.12 18.91
C GLU A 6 24.11 0.78 20.00
N LYS A 7 23.53 1.97 20.20
CA LYS A 7 23.93 2.88 21.28
C LYS A 7 23.79 2.29 22.68
N ARG A 8 22.98 1.24 22.85
CA ARG A 8 22.74 0.54 24.12
C ARG A 8 23.45 -0.80 24.21
N GLY A 9 24.19 -1.20 23.19
CA GLY A 9 24.83 -2.52 23.13
C GLY A 9 23.83 -3.67 23.18
N ILE A 10 22.61 -3.48 22.68
CA ILE A 10 21.59 -4.53 22.63
C ILE A 10 21.76 -5.27 21.30
N ASP A 11 22.06 -6.57 21.40
CA ASP A 11 22.15 -7.45 20.23
C ASP A 11 20.79 -7.60 19.54
N TYR A 12 20.81 -7.53 18.21
CA TYR A 12 19.62 -7.72 17.39
C TYR A 12 19.97 -8.44 16.09
N LYS A 13 18.96 -9.06 15.49
CA LYS A 13 19.02 -9.58 14.12
C LYS A 13 18.12 -8.76 13.22
N SER A 14 18.55 -8.56 11.98
CA SER A 14 17.78 -7.86 10.97
C SER A 14 17.49 -8.79 9.78
N TYR A 15 16.27 -8.72 9.28
CA TYR A 15 15.81 -9.49 8.14
C TYR A 15 15.05 -8.57 7.16
N PRO A 16 15.44 -8.50 5.87
CA PRO A 16 14.57 -7.92 4.87
C PRO A 16 13.36 -8.84 4.69
N VAL A 17 12.17 -8.24 4.70
CA VAL A 17 10.91 -8.92 4.47
C VAL A 17 10.21 -8.21 3.32
N ASP A 18 10.11 -8.93 2.21
CA ASP A 18 9.32 -8.51 1.07
C ASP A 18 7.92 -9.12 1.17
N GLY A 19 6.91 -8.37 0.75
CA GLY A 19 5.54 -8.85 0.76
C GLY A 19 4.61 -7.99 -0.09
N GLU A 20 3.36 -8.43 -0.14
CA GLU A 20 2.31 -7.72 -0.84
C GLU A 20 1.09 -7.62 0.09
N TRP A 21 0.62 -6.39 0.30
CA TRP A 21 -0.70 -6.15 0.86
C TRP A 21 -1.72 -6.12 -0.27
N VAL A 22 -2.68 -7.04 -0.20
CA VAL A 22 -3.79 -7.14 -1.14
C VAL A 22 -5.07 -6.71 -0.44
N VAL A 23 -5.72 -5.66 -0.95
CA VAL A 23 -6.97 -5.15 -0.39
C VAL A 23 -8.06 -5.17 -1.46
N PRO A 24 -9.10 -6.01 -1.30
CA PRO A 24 -10.24 -5.98 -2.19
C PRO A 24 -11.09 -4.74 -1.90
N ARG A 25 -11.48 -4.04 -2.97
CA ARG A 25 -12.31 -2.83 -2.93
C ARG A 25 -13.58 -3.00 -3.73
N THR A 26 -14.61 -2.28 -3.33
CA THR A 26 -15.74 -1.94 -4.20
C THR A 26 -15.31 -0.89 -5.24
N TYR A 27 -16.16 -0.67 -6.25
CA TYR A 27 -15.91 0.37 -7.25
C TYR A 27 -15.78 1.76 -6.60
N ASP A 28 -16.71 2.11 -5.71
CA ASP A 28 -16.76 3.44 -5.08
C ASP A 28 -15.53 3.68 -4.19
N GLU A 29 -15.06 2.66 -3.47
CA GLU A 29 -13.81 2.75 -2.69
C GLU A 29 -12.58 2.91 -3.59
N ALA A 30 -12.51 2.19 -4.73
CA ALA A 30 -11.42 2.36 -5.69
C ALA A 30 -11.41 3.77 -6.30
N VAL A 31 -12.58 4.31 -6.67
CA VAL A 31 -12.73 5.68 -7.17
C VAL A 31 -12.34 6.70 -6.11
N SER A 32 -12.78 6.52 -4.85
CA SER A 32 -12.40 7.40 -3.75
C SER A 32 -10.89 7.42 -3.53
N ASN A 33 -10.24 6.25 -3.50
CA ASN A 33 -8.78 6.17 -3.33
C ASN A 33 -8.03 6.88 -4.46
N CYS A 34 -8.43 6.68 -5.72
CA CYS A 34 -7.82 7.38 -6.85
C CYS A 34 -8.02 8.90 -6.78
N ARG A 35 -9.20 9.35 -6.36
CA ARG A 35 -9.51 10.77 -6.15
C ARG A 35 -8.63 11.37 -5.06
N ASP A 36 -8.51 10.69 -3.92
CA ASP A 36 -7.70 11.14 -2.79
C ASP A 36 -6.22 11.25 -3.19
N MET A 37 -5.71 10.28 -3.95
CA MET A 37 -4.35 10.32 -4.50
C MET A 37 -4.13 11.52 -5.42
N LEU A 38 -5.04 11.79 -6.36
CA LEU A 38 -4.91 12.94 -7.28
C LEU A 38 -5.00 14.27 -6.53
N PHE A 39 -5.85 14.35 -5.52
CA PHE A 39 -5.98 15.54 -4.69
C PHE A 39 -4.70 15.86 -3.91
N MET A 40 -3.96 14.85 -3.45
CA MET A 40 -2.63 15.06 -2.84
C MET A 40 -1.61 15.72 -3.78
N TYR A 41 -1.84 15.66 -5.10
CA TYR A 41 -1.02 16.33 -6.12
C TYR A 41 -1.65 17.63 -6.64
N ASP A 42 -2.67 18.18 -5.96
CA ASP A 42 -3.45 19.35 -6.40
C ASP A 42 -4.13 19.17 -7.78
N ILE A 43 -4.37 17.92 -8.19
CA ILE A 43 -5.06 17.61 -9.44
C ILE A 43 -6.55 17.45 -9.14
N LYS A 44 -7.39 18.26 -9.80
CA LYS A 44 -8.84 18.08 -9.75
C LYS A 44 -9.22 16.87 -10.64
N PRO A 45 -9.76 15.78 -10.07
CA PRO A 45 -10.13 14.62 -10.84
C PRO A 45 -11.37 14.88 -11.70
N ASP A 46 -11.36 14.27 -12.87
CA ASP A 46 -12.53 14.12 -13.74
C ASP A 46 -13.13 12.73 -13.52
N ASP A 47 -14.40 12.68 -13.13
CA ASP A 47 -15.07 11.43 -12.76
C ASP A 47 -15.31 10.51 -13.96
N GLU A 48 -15.46 11.04 -15.18
CA GLU A 48 -15.59 10.22 -16.38
C GLU A 48 -14.26 9.57 -16.73
N ILE A 49 -13.16 10.33 -16.63
CA ILE A 49 -11.81 9.81 -16.85
C ILE A 49 -11.45 8.76 -15.79
N LEU A 50 -11.75 9.01 -14.52
CA LEU A 50 -11.57 8.02 -13.46
C LEU A 50 -12.36 6.76 -13.74
N ALA A 51 -13.63 6.87 -14.11
CA ALA A 51 -14.46 5.73 -14.43
C ALA A 51 -13.92 4.91 -15.61
N ALA A 52 -13.47 5.58 -16.68
CA ALA A 52 -12.91 4.94 -17.86
C ALA A 52 -11.64 4.14 -17.55
N ASN A 53 -10.83 4.60 -16.59
CA ASN A 53 -9.59 3.93 -16.19
C ASN A 53 -9.79 2.87 -15.10
N ILE A 54 -10.75 3.05 -14.19
CA ILE A 54 -10.97 2.14 -13.07
C ILE A 54 -11.82 0.94 -13.46
N LYS A 55 -12.92 1.13 -14.21
CA LYS A 55 -13.84 0.02 -14.57
C LYS A 55 -13.15 -1.19 -15.22
N PRO A 56 -12.16 -1.02 -16.13
CA PRO A 56 -11.43 -2.15 -16.70
C PRO A 56 -10.58 -2.93 -15.69
N CYS A 57 -10.27 -2.37 -14.52
CA CYS A 57 -9.47 -3.01 -13.47
C CYS A 57 -10.28 -3.96 -12.57
N LEU A 58 -11.56 -4.21 -12.87
CA LEU A 58 -12.35 -5.20 -12.15
C LEU A 58 -11.72 -6.58 -12.34
N ASP A 59 -11.34 -7.20 -11.23
CA ASP A 59 -10.89 -8.58 -11.21
C ASP A 59 -12.11 -9.48 -11.45
N THR A 60 -12.13 -10.17 -12.59
CA THR A 60 -13.28 -10.94 -13.04
C THR A 60 -13.53 -12.20 -12.24
N GLU A 61 -12.52 -12.70 -11.53
CA GLU A 61 -12.65 -13.91 -10.70
C GLU A 61 -13.28 -13.58 -9.35
N SER A 62 -12.83 -12.51 -8.70
CA SER A 62 -13.33 -12.09 -7.39
C SER A 62 -14.51 -11.11 -7.46
N GLY A 63 -14.72 -10.45 -8.62
CA GLY A 63 -15.71 -9.39 -8.78
C GLY A 63 -15.38 -8.15 -7.96
N LYS A 64 -14.09 -7.91 -7.66
CA LYS A 64 -13.61 -6.79 -6.84
C LYS A 64 -12.52 -6.00 -7.56
N TYR A 65 -12.27 -4.78 -7.11
CA TYR A 65 -11.11 -4.00 -7.55
C TYR A 65 -9.97 -4.29 -6.57
N ILE A 66 -8.87 -4.86 -7.05
CA ILE A 66 -7.80 -5.33 -6.17
C ILE A 66 -6.67 -4.30 -6.12
N GLU A 67 -6.54 -3.65 -4.97
CA GLU A 67 -5.40 -2.79 -4.66
C GLU A 67 -4.25 -3.66 -4.16
N ARG A 68 -3.07 -3.54 -4.79
CA ARG A 68 -1.86 -4.27 -4.42
C ARG A 68 -0.77 -3.29 -4.05
N THR A 69 -0.25 -3.38 -2.83
CA THR A 69 0.89 -2.61 -2.38
C THR A 69 2.04 -3.55 -2.09
N GLN A 70 3.05 -3.52 -2.95
CA GLN A 70 4.31 -4.22 -2.70
C GLN A 70 5.13 -3.44 -1.68
N TYR A 71 5.68 -4.15 -0.71
CA TYR A 71 6.54 -3.55 0.30
C TYR A 71 7.81 -4.38 0.48
N SER A 72 8.88 -3.67 0.82
CA SER A 72 10.09 -4.23 1.38
C SER A 72 10.32 -3.51 2.69
N ILE A 73 10.19 -4.24 3.80
CA ILE A 73 10.41 -3.70 5.13
C ILE A 73 11.57 -4.41 5.77
N GLU A 74 12.24 -3.71 6.68
CA GLU A 74 13.22 -4.35 7.53
C GLU A 74 12.58 -4.76 8.87
N MET A 75 12.63 -6.05 9.16
CA MET A 75 12.23 -6.61 10.43
C MET A 75 13.43 -6.75 11.36
N ILE A 76 13.40 -6.02 12.48
CA ILE A 76 14.43 -6.07 13.52
C ILE A 76 13.89 -6.87 14.70
N ILE A 77 14.59 -7.93 15.07
CA ILE A 77 14.25 -8.79 16.22
C ILE A 77 15.36 -8.66 17.26
N TRP A 78 15.01 -8.25 18.47
CA TRP A 78 15.90 -8.24 19.64
C TRP A 78 15.20 -8.93 20.81
N HIS A 79 15.99 -9.44 21.75
CA HIS A 79 15.47 -9.95 23.01
C HIS A 79 15.62 -8.87 24.08
N ALA A 80 14.54 -8.61 24.81
CA ALA A 80 14.52 -7.69 25.94
C ALA A 80 14.99 -8.38 27.23
#